data_AF-T0ZY35-F1
#
_entry.id   AF-T0ZY35-F1
#
_cell.length_a   1.000
_cell.length_b   1.000
_cell.length_c   1.000
_cell.angle_alpha   90.00
_cell.angle_beta   90.00
_cell.angle_gamma   90.00
#
_symmetry.space_group_name_H-M   'P 1'
#
loop_
_entity.id
_entity.type
_entity.pdbx_description
1 polymer ?
#
loop_
_entity_poly.entity_id
_entity_poly.type
_entity_poly.pdbx_seq_one_letter_code
_entity_poly.pdbx_strand_id
1 'polypeptide(L)'
;VVVRATPEEIRLAARYLKTVQGSLDREVVIEAKILEVTLNKGFQTGINWAALGQPGTGKTILAGQIGGQNLFNQGVSTLAGQPITLEPNNPTPISSFPTTAFGGTFAAALNLGDFSGFIELLQTQGQVHVLSSPRVATLNNQQAVIKVGTDQYFVTGVNSNTVALTAVSTASNVILTPFFSGISLDVTPQITAHGSVILQIHPTVSKVTTQITSYTVSGQSSTLPLALSQVRESDTVVRA
;
A
#
# COMPACT_ATOMS: atom_id res chain seq x y z
N VAL A 1 10.03 34.71 -33.23
CA VAL A 1 10.26 34.08 -34.56
C VAL A 1 10.20 35.18 -35.62
N VAL A 2 11.13 35.20 -36.58
CA VAL A 2 11.09 36.11 -37.74
C VAL A 2 10.82 35.26 -38.98
N VAL A 3 9.78 35.59 -39.76
CA VAL A 3 9.38 34.86 -40.97
C VAL A 3 9.45 35.80 -42.16
N ARG A 4 10.10 35.38 -43.25
CA ARG A 4 10.14 36.09 -44.53
C ARG A 4 9.56 35.19 -45.62
N ALA A 5 8.39 35.54 -46.12
CA ALA A 5 7.63 34.76 -47.09
C ALA A 5 6.67 35.69 -47.86
N THR A 6 5.88 35.15 -48.79
CA THR A 6 4.83 35.92 -49.47
C THR A 6 3.73 36.36 -48.49
N PRO A 7 2.94 37.41 -48.79
CA PRO A 7 1.89 37.89 -47.89
C PRO A 7 0.87 36.83 -47.46
N GLU A 8 0.57 35.86 -48.32
CA GLU A 8 -0.34 34.75 -48.01
C GLU A 8 0.28 33.76 -47.00
N GLU A 9 1.54 33.39 -47.21
CA GLU A 9 2.29 32.49 -46.32
C GLU A 9 2.50 33.12 -44.94
N ILE A 10 2.76 34.43 -44.87
CA ILE A 10 2.86 35.16 -43.59
C ILE A 10 1.54 35.08 -42.81
N ARG A 11 0.38 35.27 -43.48
CA ARG A 11 -0.93 35.15 -42.83
C ARG A 11 -1.23 33.72 -42.37
N LEU A 12 -0.79 32.72 -43.13
CA LEU A 12 -0.92 31.31 -42.74
C LEU A 12 -0.06 31.01 -41.50
N ALA A 13 1.21 31.40 -41.51
CA ALA A 13 2.13 31.22 -40.39
C ALA A 13 1.63 31.93 -39.13
N ALA A 14 1.14 33.18 -39.25
CA ALA A 14 0.58 33.93 -38.13
C ALA A 14 -0.64 33.23 -37.52
N ARG A 15 -1.55 32.68 -38.35
CA ARG A 15 -2.70 31.90 -37.86
C ARG A 15 -2.26 30.61 -37.16
N TYR A 16 -1.31 29.87 -37.75
CA TYR A 16 -0.79 28.65 -37.15
C TYR A 16 -0.14 28.92 -35.80
N LEU A 17 0.77 29.90 -35.72
CA LEU A 17 1.44 30.28 -34.48
C LEU A 17 0.46 30.72 -33.41
N LYS A 18 -0.58 31.49 -33.77
CA LYS A 18 -1.64 31.90 -32.84
C LYS A 18 -2.40 30.70 -32.27
N THR A 19 -2.70 29.71 -33.10
CA THR A 19 -3.37 28.48 -32.65
C THR A 19 -2.48 27.63 -31.75
N VAL A 20 -1.19 27.48 -32.09
CA VAL A 20 -0.22 26.71 -31.30
C VAL A 20 0.06 27.40 -29.97
N GLN A 21 0.26 28.72 -29.97
CA GLN A 21 0.51 29.47 -28.73
C GLN A 21 -0.69 29.35 -27.77
N GLY A 22 -1.92 29.47 -28.28
CA GLY A 22 -3.13 29.31 -27.47
C GLY A 22 -3.36 27.90 -26.92
N SER A 23 -2.70 26.87 -27.46
CA SER A 23 -2.75 25.52 -26.88
C SER A 23 -1.63 25.27 -25.87
N LEU A 24 -0.49 25.96 -25.97
CA LEU A 24 0.64 25.85 -25.05
C LEU A 24 0.42 26.58 -23.71
N ASP A 25 -0.28 27.72 -23.72
CA ASP A 25 -0.55 28.52 -22.51
C ASP A 25 -1.60 27.87 -21.58
N ARG A 26 -2.11 26.70 -21.94
CA ARG A 26 -3.10 25.99 -21.15
C ARG A 26 -2.42 25.26 -19.99
N GLU A 27 -2.97 25.42 -18.79
CA GLU A 27 -2.50 24.76 -17.59
C GLU A 27 -3.36 23.54 -17.23
N VAL A 28 -2.71 22.52 -16.66
CA VAL A 28 -3.36 21.36 -16.06
C VAL A 28 -2.94 21.29 -14.61
N VAL A 29 -3.93 21.24 -13.72
CA VAL A 29 -3.72 20.92 -12.31
C VAL A 29 -3.93 19.42 -12.13
N ILE A 30 -2.87 18.75 -11.71
CA ILE A 30 -2.83 17.31 -11.50
C ILE A 30 -2.88 17.06 -9.99
N GLU A 31 -3.83 16.24 -9.56
CA GLU A 31 -3.92 15.73 -8.19
C GLU A 31 -3.76 14.21 -8.26
N ALA A 32 -2.71 13.69 -7.64
CA ALA A 32 -2.52 12.25 -7.51
C ALA A 32 -2.98 11.80 -6.14
N LYS A 33 -3.67 10.66 -6.04
CA LYS A 33 -4.02 10.03 -4.76
C LYS A 33 -3.26 8.74 -4.61
N ILE A 34 -2.40 8.69 -3.60
CA ILE A 34 -1.59 7.51 -3.30
C ILE A 34 -2.28 6.73 -2.19
N LEU A 35 -2.69 5.50 -2.52
CA LEU A 35 -3.42 4.60 -1.63
C LEU A 35 -2.54 3.40 -1.30
N GLU A 36 -2.25 3.20 -0.03
CA GLU A 36 -1.67 1.95 0.44
C GLU A 36 -2.83 1.00 0.82
N VAL A 37 -2.93 -0.11 0.09
CA VAL A 37 -3.95 -1.13 0.34
C VAL A 37 -3.31 -2.29 1.07
N THR A 38 -3.55 -2.35 2.38
CA THR A 38 -3.26 -3.56 3.15
C THR A 38 -4.47 -4.49 3.04
N LEU A 39 -4.38 -5.47 2.14
CA LEU A 39 -5.45 -6.44 1.96
C LEU A 39 -5.40 -7.52 3.06
N ASN A 40 -6.23 -7.34 4.08
CA ASN A 40 -6.63 -8.47 4.92
C ASN A 40 -7.71 -9.24 4.14
N LYS A 41 -7.69 -10.58 4.09
CA LYS A 41 -8.63 -11.41 3.29
C LYS A 41 -9.64 -12.18 4.13
N GLY A 42 -10.87 -12.28 3.60
CA GLY A 42 -11.94 -13.20 4.03
C GLY A 42 -13.36 -12.63 4.20
N PHE A 43 -14.13 -12.30 3.12
CA PHE A 43 -15.53 -11.80 3.19
C PHE A 43 -16.63 -12.85 2.93
N GLN A 44 -17.74 -12.80 3.69
CA GLN A 44 -18.88 -13.72 3.74
C GLN A 44 -19.95 -12.97 4.61
N THR A 45 -21.23 -12.96 4.17
CA THR A 45 -22.41 -12.15 4.59
C THR A 45 -23.49 -12.80 5.49
N GLY A 46 -23.84 -12.17 6.62
CA GLY A 46 -24.80 -12.71 7.59
C GLY A 46 -26.25 -12.51 7.18
N ILE A 47 -27.05 -13.58 7.20
CA ILE A 47 -28.48 -13.45 7.45
C ILE A 47 -28.70 -13.64 8.95
N ASN A 48 -29.25 -12.62 9.61
CA ASN A 48 -29.62 -12.68 11.02
C ASN A 48 -30.88 -13.54 11.16
N TRP A 49 -30.71 -14.80 11.56
CA TRP A 49 -31.80 -15.73 11.83
C TRP A 49 -32.06 -15.93 13.32
N ALA A 50 -31.77 -14.95 14.18
CA ALA A 50 -32.01 -15.05 15.63
C ALA A 50 -33.49 -15.23 16.04
N ALA A 51 -34.41 -15.47 15.09
CA ALA A 51 -35.84 -15.57 15.37
C ALA A 51 -36.59 -16.71 14.64
N LEU A 52 -35.92 -17.75 14.10
CA LEU A 52 -36.65 -18.86 13.48
C LEU A 52 -36.67 -20.13 14.34
N GLY A 53 -37.68 -20.18 15.23
CA GLY A 53 -38.40 -21.41 15.55
C GLY A 53 -38.09 -22.05 16.91
N GLN A 54 -39.10 -22.12 17.78
CA GLN A 54 -39.13 -23.06 18.91
C GLN A 54 -39.20 -24.50 18.36
N PRO A 55 -38.20 -25.35 18.64
CA PRO A 55 -38.24 -26.72 18.15
C PRO A 55 -39.17 -27.58 19.03
N GLY A 56 -40.03 -28.37 18.39
CA GLY A 56 -40.63 -29.54 19.04
C GLY A 56 -39.57 -30.63 19.28
N THR A 57 -39.92 -31.64 20.07
CA THR A 57 -39.07 -32.79 20.43
C THR A 57 -38.30 -33.34 19.23
N GLY A 58 -36.96 -33.21 19.26
CA GLY A 58 -36.03 -33.80 18.28
C GLY A 58 -35.49 -32.88 17.18
N LYS A 59 -35.86 -31.59 17.15
CA LYS A 59 -35.28 -30.60 16.22
C LYS A 59 -34.46 -29.58 17.01
N THR A 60 -33.34 -29.07 16.48
CA THR A 60 -32.52 -28.06 17.18
C THR A 60 -31.92 -27.09 16.15
N ILE A 61 -32.01 -25.78 16.44
CA ILE A 61 -31.41 -24.70 15.64
C ILE A 61 -30.44 -23.94 16.55
N LEU A 62 -29.16 -23.87 16.19
CA LEU A 62 -28.11 -23.18 16.96
C LEU A 62 -27.44 -22.13 16.05
N ALA A 63 -27.41 -20.86 16.47
CA ALA A 63 -26.75 -19.76 15.77
C ALA A 63 -26.10 -18.78 16.76
N GLY A 64 -24.88 -18.31 16.48
CA GLY A 64 -24.16 -17.35 17.34
C GLY A 64 -22.97 -16.66 16.64
N GLN A 65 -22.60 -15.46 17.11
CA GLN A 65 -21.42 -14.70 16.66
C GLN A 65 -20.26 -14.86 17.65
N ILE A 66 -19.06 -15.13 17.15
CA ILE A 66 -17.86 -15.32 17.97
C ILE A 66 -16.94 -14.09 17.81
N GLY A 67 -16.83 -13.24 18.85
CA GLY A 67 -15.83 -12.15 18.96
C GLY A 67 -16.31 -10.84 19.61
N GLY A 68 -15.51 -10.28 20.54
CA GLY A 68 -15.70 -8.97 21.22
C GLY A 68 -15.97 -9.06 22.74
N GLN A 69 -15.01 -8.68 23.60
CA GLN A 69 -15.08 -8.76 25.09
C GLN A 69 -16.14 -7.81 25.74
N ASN A 70 -16.62 -7.94 27.01
CA ASN A 70 -16.01 -8.33 28.30
C ASN A 70 -16.96 -9.11 29.26
N LEU A 71 -16.40 -9.98 30.11
CA LEU A 71 -16.68 -10.03 31.55
C LEU A 71 -15.43 -10.57 32.30
N PHE A 72 -14.94 -9.77 33.23
CA PHE A 72 -13.68 -9.94 33.97
C PHE A 72 -13.72 -11.15 34.92
N ASN A 73 -12.70 -12.01 34.85
CA ASN A 73 -12.12 -12.62 36.05
C ASN A 73 -10.65 -13.01 35.79
N GLN A 74 -9.71 -12.29 36.42
CA GLN A 74 -8.30 -12.72 36.65
C GLN A 74 -7.28 -12.70 35.49
N GLY A 75 -7.47 -11.91 34.42
CA GLY A 75 -6.34 -11.25 33.75
C GLY A 75 -5.34 -12.05 32.88
N VAL A 76 -5.68 -13.19 32.26
CA VAL A 76 -4.85 -13.81 31.18
C VAL A 76 -5.69 -14.65 30.20
N SER A 77 -5.38 -14.62 28.89
CA SER A 77 -6.10 -15.32 27.79
C SER A 77 -5.17 -16.22 26.96
N THR A 78 -5.61 -17.45 26.61
CA THR A 78 -4.77 -18.54 26.05
C THR A 78 -5.23 -19.23 24.75
N LEU A 79 -6.18 -18.72 23.94
CA LEU A 79 -6.39 -19.26 22.57
C LEU A 79 -5.98 -18.28 21.49
N ALA A 80 -4.88 -18.61 20.85
CA ALA A 80 -4.73 -18.49 19.41
C ALA A 80 -4.39 -19.90 18.89
N GLY A 81 -5.09 -20.39 17.86
CA GLY A 81 -4.69 -21.59 17.12
C GLY A 81 -5.21 -22.95 17.59
N GLN A 82 -6.29 -23.03 18.38
CA GLN A 82 -6.96 -24.32 18.65
C GLN A 82 -8.15 -24.54 17.70
N PRO A 83 -8.25 -25.68 17.00
CA PRO A 83 -9.39 -26.00 16.15
C PRO A 83 -10.64 -26.25 16.99
N ILE A 84 -11.77 -25.64 16.60
CA ILE A 84 -13.08 -25.92 17.19
C ILE A 84 -13.66 -27.15 16.47
N THR A 85 -13.82 -28.26 17.19
CA THR A 85 -14.49 -29.46 16.67
C THR A 85 -16.00 -29.34 16.91
N LEU A 86 -16.78 -29.29 15.84
CA LEU A 86 -18.25 -29.26 15.91
C LEU A 86 -18.80 -30.67 15.66
N GLU A 87 -19.63 -31.18 16.56
CA GLU A 87 -20.26 -32.51 16.49
C GLU A 87 -21.77 -32.38 16.20
N PRO A 88 -22.22 -32.50 14.93
CA PRO A 88 -23.62 -32.24 14.55
C PRO A 88 -24.66 -33.23 15.10
N ASN A 89 -24.21 -34.43 15.47
CA ASN A 89 -25.05 -35.51 16.00
C ASN A 89 -25.11 -35.52 17.54
N ASN A 90 -24.32 -34.67 18.21
CA ASN A 90 -24.28 -34.54 19.66
C ASN A 90 -23.84 -33.12 20.05
N PRO A 91 -24.69 -32.09 19.88
CA PRO A 91 -24.31 -30.71 20.11
C PRO A 91 -24.06 -30.47 21.60
N THR A 92 -22.79 -30.42 22.01
CA THR A 92 -22.40 -29.97 23.35
C THR A 92 -22.57 -28.46 23.44
N PRO A 93 -23.06 -27.91 24.58
CA PRO A 93 -23.17 -26.47 24.75
C PRO A 93 -21.78 -25.83 24.63
N ILE A 94 -21.63 -24.91 23.68
CA ILE A 94 -20.41 -24.13 23.48
C ILE A 94 -20.13 -23.33 24.77
N SER A 95 -19.17 -23.75 25.58
CA SER A 95 -18.96 -23.19 26.93
C SER A 95 -17.72 -22.34 27.13
N SER A 96 -16.81 -22.23 26.16
CA SER A 96 -15.70 -21.26 26.22
C SER A 96 -14.80 -21.33 24.99
N PHE A 97 -14.60 -20.19 24.31
CA PHE A 97 -13.60 -20.07 23.25
C PHE A 97 -12.84 -18.76 23.41
N PRO A 98 -11.52 -18.79 23.64
CA PRO A 98 -10.72 -17.57 23.58
C PRO A 98 -10.38 -17.18 22.13
N THR A 99 -10.43 -15.88 21.81
CA THR A 99 -9.99 -15.34 20.50
C THR A 99 -9.56 -13.87 20.60
N THR A 100 -8.83 -13.43 19.57
CA THR A 100 -8.21 -12.11 19.39
C THR A 100 -9.09 -11.12 18.61
N ALA A 101 -9.42 -10.02 19.29
CA ALA A 101 -9.76 -8.65 18.85
C ALA A 101 -10.70 -8.36 17.65
N PHE A 102 -10.38 -8.62 16.37
CA PHE A 102 -11.23 -8.13 15.26
C PHE A 102 -11.15 -9.03 14.02
N GLY A 103 -12.11 -9.94 13.89
CA GLY A 103 -12.22 -10.93 12.81
C GLY A 103 -13.26 -11.98 13.17
N GLY A 104 -14.53 -11.58 13.25
CA GLY A 104 -15.62 -12.46 13.69
C GLY A 104 -16.07 -13.38 12.56
N THR A 105 -16.15 -14.69 12.84
CA THR A 105 -16.75 -15.69 11.97
C THR A 105 -18.18 -15.96 12.46
N PHE A 106 -19.14 -16.07 11.54
CA PHE A 106 -20.51 -16.45 11.86
C PHE A 106 -20.75 -17.91 11.45
N ALA A 107 -21.35 -18.70 12.34
CA ALA A 107 -21.65 -20.11 12.11
C ALA A 107 -23.06 -20.46 12.59
N ALA A 108 -23.78 -21.26 11.79
CA ALA A 108 -25.11 -21.79 12.13
C ALA A 108 -25.23 -23.28 11.79
N ALA A 109 -25.79 -24.05 12.71
CA ALA A 109 -26.03 -25.49 12.56
C ALA A 109 -27.53 -25.80 12.68
N LEU A 110 -28.07 -26.55 11.71
CA LEU A 110 -29.48 -26.91 11.62
C LEU A 110 -29.64 -28.43 11.62
N ASN A 111 -30.44 -28.96 12.55
CA ASN A 111 -30.84 -30.36 12.58
C ASN A 111 -32.37 -30.49 12.46
N LEU A 112 -32.82 -31.05 11.33
CA LEU A 112 -34.23 -31.24 10.99
C LEU A 112 -34.58 -32.74 10.83
N GLY A 113 -34.10 -33.60 11.73
CA GLY A 113 -34.41 -35.04 11.75
C GLY A 113 -33.64 -35.80 10.66
N ASP A 114 -34.13 -35.74 9.43
CA ASP A 114 -33.56 -36.47 8.29
C ASP A 114 -32.60 -35.62 7.44
N PHE A 115 -32.48 -34.32 7.74
CA PHE A 115 -31.60 -33.38 7.05
C PHE A 115 -30.79 -32.53 8.02
N SER A 116 -29.47 -32.59 7.88
CA SER A 116 -28.50 -31.75 8.61
C SER A 116 -27.84 -30.77 7.64
N GLY A 117 -27.93 -29.47 7.92
CA GLY A 117 -27.36 -28.41 7.08
C GLY A 117 -26.47 -27.46 7.89
N PHE A 118 -25.35 -27.03 7.30
CA PHE A 118 -24.38 -26.10 7.90
C PHE A 118 -24.09 -24.92 6.96
N ILE A 119 -24.01 -23.71 7.53
CA ILE A 119 -23.71 -22.47 6.80
C ILE A 119 -22.61 -21.71 7.56
N GLU A 120 -21.50 -21.43 6.88
CA GLU A 120 -20.34 -20.70 7.41
C GLU A 120 -20.15 -19.36 6.68
N LEU A 121 -19.77 -18.34 7.46
CA LEU A 121 -19.75 -16.97 7.01
C LEU A 121 -18.68 -16.04 7.71
N LEU A 122 -17.47 -15.93 7.15
CA LEU A 122 -16.34 -15.00 7.37
C LEU A 122 -16.43 -13.61 6.68
N GLN A 123 -16.68 -12.45 7.31
CA GLN A 123 -16.59 -11.11 6.64
C GLN A 123 -15.16 -10.48 6.70
N THR A 124 -14.58 -9.94 5.61
CA THR A 124 -13.28 -9.24 5.63
C THR A 124 -13.28 -8.13 4.63
N GLN A 125 -13.17 -6.93 5.18
CA GLN A 125 -13.03 -5.70 4.44
C GLN A 125 -11.59 -5.25 4.56
N GLY A 126 -10.89 -5.13 3.43
CA GLY A 126 -9.58 -4.48 3.41
C GLY A 126 -9.74 -3.01 3.82
N GLN A 127 -8.88 -2.51 4.69
CA GLN A 127 -8.81 -1.09 5.00
C GLN A 127 -7.83 -0.43 4.02
N VAL A 128 -8.30 0.57 3.28
CA VAL A 128 -7.46 1.41 2.41
C VAL A 128 -7.01 2.61 3.22
N HIS A 129 -5.70 2.81 3.38
CA HIS A 129 -5.16 4.02 3.99
C HIS A 129 -4.68 4.97 2.88
N VAL A 130 -5.17 6.22 2.90
CA VAL A 130 -4.66 7.27 2.01
C VAL A 130 -3.38 7.81 2.65
N LEU A 131 -2.26 7.68 1.96
CA LEU A 131 -0.98 8.16 2.48
C LEU A 131 -0.78 9.65 2.14
N SER A 132 -1.14 10.06 0.91
CA SER A 132 -0.95 11.44 0.41
C SER A 132 -1.79 11.78 -0.82
N SER A 133 -2.14 13.07 -0.99
CA SER A 133 -2.77 13.63 -2.20
C SER A 133 -1.98 14.84 -2.76
N PRO A 134 -0.78 14.64 -3.32
CA PRO A 134 0.01 15.74 -3.85
C PRO A 134 -0.68 16.41 -5.05
N ARG A 135 -0.49 17.73 -5.17
CA ARG A 135 -0.99 18.55 -6.27
C ARG A 135 0.16 19.26 -6.97
N VAL A 136 0.15 19.25 -8.31
CA VAL A 136 1.08 20.01 -9.15
C VAL A 136 0.33 20.69 -10.29
N ALA A 137 0.71 21.92 -10.61
CA ALA A 137 0.21 22.62 -11.79
C ALA A 137 1.33 22.67 -12.84
N THR A 138 1.00 22.38 -14.09
CA THR A 138 1.97 22.37 -15.19
C THR A 138 1.31 22.84 -16.49
N LEU A 139 2.13 23.36 -17.41
CA LEU A 139 1.69 23.76 -18.74
C LEU A 139 1.45 22.53 -19.63
N ASN A 140 0.69 22.72 -20.69
CA ASN A 140 0.46 21.69 -21.69
C ASN A 140 1.79 21.24 -22.33
N ASN A 141 2.02 19.93 -22.40
CA ASN A 141 3.25 19.27 -22.83
C ASN A 141 4.49 19.55 -21.97
N GLN A 142 4.34 20.12 -20.77
CA GLN A 142 5.45 20.32 -19.84
C GLN A 142 5.47 19.21 -18.79
N GLN A 143 6.59 18.49 -18.71
CA GLN A 143 6.79 17.46 -17.69
C GLN A 143 6.83 18.09 -16.29
N ALA A 144 6.12 17.46 -15.36
CA ALA A 144 6.16 17.75 -13.94
C ALA A 144 6.59 16.50 -13.17
N VAL A 145 7.37 16.70 -12.10
CA VAL A 145 7.87 15.62 -11.25
C VAL A 145 7.29 15.80 -9.84
N ILE A 146 6.69 14.74 -9.31
CA ILE A 146 6.14 14.69 -7.95
C ILE A 146 6.93 13.66 -7.15
N LYS A 147 7.62 14.09 -6.08
CA LYS A 147 8.34 13.18 -5.17
C LYS A 147 7.69 13.21 -3.79
N VAL A 148 7.33 12.03 -3.28
CA VAL A 148 6.74 11.85 -1.95
C VAL A 148 7.50 10.72 -1.25
N GLY A 149 8.28 11.07 -0.22
CA GLY A 149 9.14 10.11 0.46
C GLY A 149 10.10 10.77 1.43
N THR A 150 11.11 10.00 1.85
CA THR A 150 12.16 10.45 2.76
C THR A 150 13.52 10.01 2.24
N ASP A 151 14.54 10.86 2.41
CA ASP A 151 15.93 10.49 2.18
C ASP A 151 16.51 9.84 3.45
N GLN A 152 17.04 8.64 3.31
CA GLN A 152 17.75 7.93 4.38
C GLN A 152 19.25 7.92 4.10
N TYR A 153 20.06 8.31 5.08
CA TYR A 153 21.51 8.31 4.96
C TYR A 153 22.10 6.96 5.32
N PHE A 154 22.96 6.42 4.46
CA PHE A 154 23.67 5.18 4.68
C PHE A 154 25.18 5.42 4.74
N VAL A 155 25.86 4.64 5.58
CA VAL A 155 27.33 4.62 5.63
C VAL A 155 27.84 3.84 4.43
N THR A 156 28.38 4.56 3.45
CA THR A 156 28.89 3.96 2.20
C THR A 156 30.41 3.85 2.18
N GLY A 157 31.09 4.50 3.12
CA GLY A 157 32.54 4.42 3.25
C GLY A 157 33.03 4.78 4.64
N VAL A 158 34.12 4.14 5.04
CA VAL A 158 34.91 4.50 6.21
C VAL A 158 36.34 4.74 5.73
N ASN A 159 36.81 5.97 5.87
CA ASN A 159 38.20 6.32 5.59
C ASN A 159 38.95 6.33 6.92
N SER A 160 39.86 5.38 7.08
CA SER A 160 40.74 5.32 8.26
C SER A 160 42.13 5.77 7.86
N ASN A 161 42.59 6.89 8.43
CA ASN A 161 43.95 7.36 8.24
C ASN A 161 44.76 7.03 9.51
N THR A 162 45.69 6.09 9.40
CA THR A 162 46.59 5.74 10.51
C THR A 162 47.84 6.60 10.45
N VAL A 163 48.05 7.46 11.46
CA VAL A 163 49.31 8.21 11.62
C VAL A 163 50.17 7.49 12.66
N ALA A 164 51.33 6.98 12.26
CA ALA A 164 52.22 6.23 13.13
C ALA A 164 53.40 7.08 13.62
N LEU A 165 53.20 7.84 14.70
CA LEU A 165 54.29 8.42 15.50
C LEU A 165 53.94 8.29 16.98
N THR A 166 54.53 7.28 17.62
CA THR A 166 54.57 7.03 19.08
C THR A 166 53.26 6.62 19.78
N ALA A 167 52.09 6.94 19.23
CA ALA A 167 50.79 6.40 19.62
C ALA A 167 49.89 6.24 18.38
N VAL A 168 49.22 5.09 18.24
CA VAL A 168 48.30 4.85 17.12
C VAL A 168 47.03 5.66 17.34
N SER A 169 46.87 6.77 16.62
CA SER A 169 45.61 7.51 16.53
C SER A 169 44.87 7.10 15.26
N THR A 170 43.67 6.53 15.41
CA THR A 170 42.79 6.17 14.30
C THR A 170 41.68 7.22 14.18
N ALA A 171 41.85 8.16 13.25
CA ALA A 171 40.74 9.03 12.84
C ALA A 171 39.92 8.29 11.78
N SER A 172 38.69 7.91 12.13
CA SER A 172 37.74 7.30 11.20
C SER A 172 36.78 8.38 10.70
N ASN A 173 36.82 8.68 9.41
CA ASN A 173 35.83 9.55 8.77
C ASN A 173 34.75 8.69 8.11
N VAL A 174 33.49 8.93 8.48
CA VAL A 174 32.33 8.20 7.97
C VAL A 174 31.73 8.98 6.81
N ILE A 175 31.68 8.37 5.62
CA ILE A 175 31.01 8.93 4.46
C ILE A 175 29.54 8.49 4.47
N LEU A 176 28.63 9.46 4.46
CA LEU A 176 27.20 9.25 4.39
C LEU A 176 26.68 9.59 3.00
N THR A 177 25.85 8.72 2.42
CA THR A 177 25.17 8.95 1.14
C THR A 177 23.66 8.86 1.33
N PRO A 178 22.87 9.85 0.84
CA PRO A 178 21.41 9.79 0.91
C PRO A 178 20.84 8.83 -0.14
N PHE A 179 19.86 8.03 0.25
CA PHE A 179 19.07 7.18 -0.61
C PHE A 179 17.58 7.53 -0.43
N PHE A 180 16.91 7.87 -1.53
CA PHE A 180 15.49 8.20 -1.52
C PHE A 180 14.63 6.94 -1.39
N SER A 181 13.76 6.92 -0.39
CA SER A 181 12.72 5.90 -0.20
C SER A 181 11.35 6.56 -0.27
N GLY A 182 10.55 6.21 -1.27
CA GLY A 182 9.23 6.79 -1.51
C GLY A 182 8.75 6.56 -2.94
N ILE A 183 7.82 7.42 -3.37
CA ILE A 183 7.19 7.38 -4.69
C ILE A 183 7.64 8.63 -5.46
N SER A 184 8.11 8.45 -6.69
CA SER A 184 8.33 9.50 -7.68
C SER A 184 7.33 9.31 -8.81
N LEU A 185 6.70 10.39 -9.26
CA LEU A 185 5.75 10.37 -10.36
C LEU A 185 6.14 11.44 -11.37
N ASP A 186 6.52 10.97 -12.55
CA ASP A 186 6.78 11.85 -13.68
C ASP A 186 5.51 11.92 -14.53
N VAL A 187 4.99 13.13 -14.75
CA VAL A 187 3.72 13.34 -15.46
C VAL A 187 3.89 14.37 -16.56
N THR A 188 3.50 14.01 -17.78
CA THR A 188 3.44 14.92 -18.93
C THR A 188 2.00 15.01 -19.40
N PRO A 189 1.32 16.16 -19.22
CA PRO A 189 -0.03 16.34 -19.70
C PRO A 189 -0.07 16.79 -21.16
N GLN A 190 -1.11 16.38 -21.86
CA GLN A 190 -1.42 16.82 -23.22
C GLN A 190 -2.92 17.14 -23.30
N ILE A 191 -3.26 18.39 -23.64
CA ILE A 191 -4.64 18.82 -23.80
C ILE A 191 -5.06 18.68 -25.26
N THR A 192 -6.13 17.93 -25.49
CA THR A 192 -6.71 17.75 -26.83
C THR A 192 -7.50 18.99 -27.28
N ALA A 193 -7.81 19.07 -28.57
CA ALA A 193 -8.61 20.18 -29.12
C ALA A 193 -10.00 20.29 -28.46
N HIS A 194 -10.56 19.16 -28.00
CA HIS A 194 -11.87 19.07 -27.34
C HIS A 194 -11.81 19.29 -25.82
N GLY A 195 -10.65 19.60 -25.25
CA GLY A 195 -10.49 19.89 -23.82
C GLY A 195 -10.24 18.67 -22.93
N SER A 196 -10.30 17.45 -23.46
CA SER A 196 -9.85 16.25 -22.71
C SER A 196 -8.34 16.29 -22.48
N VAL A 197 -7.90 15.71 -21.37
CA VAL A 197 -6.49 15.67 -20.96
C VAL A 197 -5.97 14.24 -21.07
N ILE A 198 -4.88 14.06 -21.82
CA ILE A 198 -4.12 12.83 -21.86
C ILE A 198 -2.92 13.03 -20.94
N LEU A 199 -2.69 12.08 -20.04
CA LEU A 199 -1.56 12.10 -19.12
C LEU A 199 -0.67 10.89 -19.43
N GLN A 200 0.59 11.15 -19.76
CA GLN A 200 1.63 10.13 -19.70
C GLN A 200 2.23 10.16 -18.30
N ILE A 201 2.18 9.02 -17.62
CA ILE A 201 2.54 8.89 -16.21
C ILE A 201 3.58 7.77 -16.07
N HIS A 202 4.73 8.10 -15.49
CA HIS A 202 5.78 7.16 -15.15
C HIS A 202 5.98 7.15 -13.61
N PRO A 203 5.21 6.33 -12.88
CA PRO A 203 5.44 6.09 -11.46
C PRO A 203 6.67 5.20 -11.22
N THR A 204 7.49 5.62 -10.26
CA THR A 204 8.58 4.84 -9.65
C THR A 204 8.35 4.75 -8.15
N VAL A 205 8.36 3.53 -7.61
CA VAL A 205 8.29 3.26 -6.17
C VAL A 205 9.62 2.68 -5.73
N SER A 206 10.33 3.41 -4.89
CA SER A 206 11.62 3.02 -4.32
C SER A 206 11.46 2.74 -2.83
N LYS A 207 11.84 1.55 -2.38
CA LYS A 207 11.92 1.21 -0.96
C LYS A 207 13.37 0.90 -0.61
N VAL A 208 13.93 1.69 0.30
CA VAL A 208 15.28 1.47 0.80
C VAL A 208 15.19 0.80 2.16
N THR A 209 15.96 -0.26 2.36
CA THR A 209 16.06 -0.98 3.63
C THR A 209 17.52 -1.22 3.98
N THR A 210 17.82 -1.33 5.27
CA THR A 210 19.15 -1.69 5.73
C THR A 210 19.36 -3.19 5.61
N GLN A 211 20.38 -3.59 4.87
CA GLN A 211 20.87 -4.97 4.82
C GLN A 211 22.20 -5.03 5.57
N ILE A 212 22.24 -5.77 6.67
CA ILE A 212 23.48 -5.97 7.44
C ILE A 212 24.24 -7.12 6.80
N THR A 213 25.41 -6.82 6.24
CA THR A 213 26.31 -7.84 5.70
C THR A 213 27.51 -7.99 6.63
N SER A 214 27.72 -9.19 7.15
CA SER A 214 28.89 -9.54 7.95
C SER A 214 30.05 -9.95 7.03
N TYR A 215 31.23 -9.40 7.28
CA TYR A 215 32.46 -9.82 6.62
C TYR A 215 33.54 -10.06 7.68
N THR A 216 34.43 -11.02 7.43
CA THR A 216 35.52 -11.35 8.35
C THR A 216 36.84 -11.00 7.69
N VAL A 217 37.64 -10.12 8.32
CA VAL A 217 39.00 -9.78 7.87
C VAL A 217 39.94 -10.15 9.00
N SER A 218 40.95 -10.98 8.71
CA SER A 218 41.96 -11.42 9.68
C SER A 218 41.38 -12.03 10.97
N GLY A 219 40.27 -12.77 10.87
CA GLY A 219 39.62 -13.43 12.01
C GLY A 219 38.76 -12.52 12.91
N GLN A 220 38.62 -11.24 12.57
CA GLN A 220 37.71 -10.31 13.22
C GLN A 220 36.44 -10.15 12.36
N SER A 221 35.28 -10.47 12.91
CA SER A 221 33.99 -10.27 12.24
C SER A 221 33.54 -8.82 12.40
N SER A 222 33.26 -8.17 11.28
CA SER A 222 32.72 -6.81 11.21
C SER A 222 31.40 -6.83 10.44
N THR A 223 30.50 -5.91 10.78
CA THR A 223 29.20 -5.76 10.12
C THR A 223 29.12 -4.41 9.43
N LEU A 224 28.75 -4.41 8.15
CA LEU A 224 28.49 -3.19 7.40
C LEU A 224 26.99 -3.08 7.08
N PRO A 225 26.30 -2.03 7.54
CA PRO A 225 24.95 -1.73 7.10
C PRO A 225 24.99 -1.19 5.67
N LEU A 226 24.54 -1.98 4.70
CA LEU A 226 24.40 -1.58 3.31
C LEU A 226 22.97 -1.10 3.03
N ALA A 227 22.84 -0.19 2.07
CA ALA A 227 21.54 0.19 1.53
C ALA A 227 21.10 -0.86 0.49
N LEU A 228 19.99 -1.55 0.76
CA LEU A 228 19.29 -2.36 -0.23
C LEU A 228 18.14 -1.52 -0.78
N SER A 229 18.22 -1.16 -2.07
CA SER A 229 17.17 -0.43 -2.77
C SER A 229 16.34 -1.40 -3.62
N GLN A 230 15.03 -1.41 -3.41
CA GLN A 230 14.05 -2.09 -4.25
C GLN A 230 13.28 -1.06 -5.05
N VAL A 231 13.37 -1.13 -6.37
CA VAL A 231 12.67 -0.20 -7.27
C VAL A 231 11.59 -0.96 -8.04
N ARG A 232 10.40 -0.36 -8.12
CA ARG A 232 9.28 -0.83 -8.94
C ARG A 232 8.84 0.31 -9.83
N GLU A 233 8.82 0.06 -11.13
CA GLU A 233 8.44 1.06 -12.13
C GLU A 233 7.25 0.55 -12.94
N SER A 234 6.44 1.46 -13.44
CA SER A 234 5.36 1.15 -14.37
C SER A 234 5.15 2.36 -15.28
N ASP A 235 4.74 2.11 -16.52
CA ASP A 235 4.38 3.16 -17.47
C ASP A 235 2.88 3.08 -17.74
N THR A 236 2.21 4.24 -17.78
CA THR A 236 0.77 4.28 -18.09
C THR A 236 0.40 5.56 -18.83
N VAL A 237 -0.56 5.44 -19.74
CA VAL A 237 -1.21 6.57 -20.39
C VAL A 237 -2.68 6.58 -19.97
N VAL A 238 -3.14 7.71 -19.45
CA VAL A 238 -4.51 7.89 -18.96
C VAL A 238 -5.18 9.01 -19.76
N ARG A 239 -6.48 8.87 -20.03
CA ARG A 239 -7.30 9.93 -20.62
C ARG A 239 -8.41 10.31 -19.65
N ALA A 240 -8.53 11.61 -19.37
CA ALA A 240 -9.56 12.21 -18.51
C ALA A 240 -10.39 13.24 -19.29
#